data_AF-A0AAE1FTP9-F1
#
_entry.id   AF-A0AAE1FTP9-F1
#
_cell.length_a   1.000
_cell.length_b   1.000
_cell.length_c   1.000
_cell.angle_alpha   90.00
_cell.angle_beta   90.00
_cell.angle_gamma   90.00
#
_symmetry.space_group_name_H-M   'P 1'
#
loop_
_entity.id
_entity.type
_entity.pdbx_description
1 polymer ?
#
loop_
_entity_poly.entity_id
_entity_poly.type
_entity_poly.pdbx_seq_one_letter_code
_entity_poly.pdbx_strand_id
1 'polypeptide(L)'
;MLSDDDQAGDAYKSVKRREWVKVKGPLTRLIHTHVTCNQRYELQKRVLKEWRIYDTVTVRLLQVILSPATSYLRLVQVRAFYRDDVTSLLLQIGGLRLLSIQDPSWTARSHNALQLHTMSLSLARMQHLRILVMQYCAHDLLLAVLAESSHHLQVVDVRGSRGVTDGGVWSLVMVSSDIFNSQKAAYPKQINNNNNNNNNNNNNNNNENKMWIKAEGENEKEEEEKHWREISLYNTWIKRKKENKGEKEKMKEKRKKEERNATINTTKKERKEREEKQRKEREEKQRKEKKEKQKKQKEEEEETLKKQVEIRQSYWESIVTLTQCSSSLASLDLRGCEVTRLGLQVLRYVLPSNTSITHDSHLLS
;
A
#
# COMPACT_ATOMS: atom_id res chain seq x y z
N MET A 1 -35.88 -32.83 4.24
CA MET A 1 -36.06 -33.65 3.02
C MET A 1 -35.48 -32.87 1.85
N LEU A 2 -34.64 -33.50 1.04
CA LEU A 2 -34.25 -32.96 -0.27
C LEU A 2 -35.26 -33.48 -1.29
N SER A 3 -35.58 -32.68 -2.31
CA SER A 3 -36.53 -33.00 -3.37
C SER A 3 -35.99 -34.08 -4.31
N ASP A 4 -36.77 -35.13 -4.59
CA ASP A 4 -36.37 -36.22 -5.48
C ASP A 4 -36.14 -35.77 -6.94
N ASP A 5 -36.72 -34.63 -7.33
CA ASP A 5 -36.52 -33.98 -8.63
C ASP A 5 -35.04 -33.68 -8.95
N ASP A 6 -34.23 -33.35 -7.94
CA ASP A 6 -32.80 -33.07 -8.13
C ASP A 6 -32.02 -34.32 -8.56
N GLN A 7 -32.38 -35.50 -8.03
CA GLN A 7 -31.74 -36.76 -8.42
C GLN A 7 -32.15 -37.20 -9.83
N ALA A 8 -33.42 -37.00 -10.21
CA ALA A 8 -33.90 -37.27 -11.55
C ALA A 8 -33.14 -36.44 -12.60
N GLY A 9 -32.87 -35.16 -12.30
CA GLY A 9 -32.08 -34.27 -13.16
C GLY A 9 -30.67 -34.80 -13.45
N ASP A 10 -29.94 -35.30 -12.45
CA ASP A 10 -28.57 -35.80 -12.63
C ASP A 10 -28.52 -37.20 -13.25
N ALA A 11 -29.47 -38.08 -12.92
CA ALA A 11 -29.62 -39.36 -13.61
C ALA A 11 -29.80 -39.15 -15.12
N TYR A 12 -30.70 -38.25 -15.53
CA TYR A 12 -31.01 -37.98 -16.94
C TYR A 12 -29.85 -37.28 -17.68
N LYS A 13 -29.12 -36.38 -17.02
CA LYS A 13 -27.84 -35.83 -17.53
C LYS A 13 -26.82 -36.95 -17.77
N SER A 14 -26.69 -37.90 -16.85
CA SER A 14 -25.67 -38.96 -16.93
C SER A 14 -25.89 -39.92 -18.10
N VAL A 15 -27.15 -40.30 -18.38
CA VAL A 15 -27.51 -41.19 -19.49
C VAL A 15 -27.16 -40.55 -20.84
N LYS A 16 -27.62 -39.32 -21.09
CA LYS A 16 -27.30 -38.61 -22.34
C LYS A 16 -25.80 -38.37 -22.52
N ARG A 17 -25.03 -38.21 -21.42
CA ARG A 17 -23.57 -38.11 -21.46
C ARG A 17 -22.91 -39.42 -21.92
N ARG A 18 -23.43 -40.59 -21.49
CA ARG A 18 -22.93 -41.93 -21.90
C ARG A 18 -23.21 -42.23 -23.37
N GLU A 19 -24.40 -41.91 -23.87
CA GLU A 19 -24.76 -42.11 -25.29
C GLU A 19 -23.92 -41.21 -26.21
N TRP A 20 -23.79 -39.92 -25.85
CA TRP A 20 -22.95 -38.98 -26.59
C TRP A 20 -21.50 -39.46 -26.73
N VAL A 21 -20.90 -40.03 -25.66
CA VAL A 21 -19.52 -40.54 -25.72
C VAL A 21 -19.35 -41.67 -26.74
N LYS A 22 -20.32 -42.59 -26.85
CA LYS A 22 -20.32 -43.68 -27.85
C LYS A 22 -20.37 -43.12 -29.28
N VAL A 23 -21.27 -42.16 -29.52
CA VAL A 23 -21.58 -41.62 -30.86
C VAL A 23 -20.54 -40.58 -31.32
N LYS A 24 -19.95 -39.81 -30.39
CA LYS A 24 -18.91 -38.80 -30.68
C LYS A 24 -17.69 -39.41 -31.37
N GLY A 25 -17.14 -40.51 -30.85
CA GLY A 25 -15.85 -41.06 -31.30
C GLY A 25 -15.76 -41.37 -32.80
N PRO A 26 -16.76 -42.04 -33.41
CA PRO A 26 -16.83 -42.24 -34.86
C PRO A 26 -17.06 -40.94 -35.66
N LEU A 27 -18.02 -40.10 -35.26
CA LEU A 27 -18.34 -38.85 -35.95
C LEU A 27 -17.18 -37.85 -35.97
N THR A 28 -16.49 -37.70 -34.82
CA THR A 28 -15.29 -36.88 -34.72
C THR A 28 -14.21 -37.39 -35.68
N ARG A 29 -13.96 -38.71 -35.75
CA ARG A 29 -12.98 -39.29 -36.69
C ARG A 29 -13.36 -39.05 -38.16
N LEU A 30 -14.61 -39.30 -38.55
CA LEU A 30 -15.11 -39.05 -39.92
C LEU A 30 -14.91 -37.59 -40.34
N ILE A 31 -15.25 -36.65 -39.46
CA ILE A 31 -15.08 -35.21 -39.72
C ILE A 31 -13.59 -34.83 -39.71
N HIS A 32 -12.77 -35.49 -38.90
CA HIS A 32 -11.32 -35.28 -38.90
C HIS A 32 -10.65 -35.70 -40.21
N THR A 33 -11.04 -36.83 -40.81
CA THR A 33 -10.43 -37.35 -42.04
C THR A 33 -10.99 -36.74 -43.33
N HIS A 34 -12.28 -36.37 -43.38
CA HIS A 34 -12.93 -36.02 -44.66
C HIS A 34 -13.40 -34.56 -44.80
N VAL A 35 -13.48 -33.76 -43.73
CA VAL A 35 -13.97 -32.37 -43.82
C VAL A 35 -12.80 -31.39 -43.86
N THR A 36 -12.71 -30.59 -44.93
CA THR A 36 -11.66 -29.59 -45.12
C THR A 36 -11.76 -28.44 -44.11
N CYS A 37 -10.67 -27.67 -43.92
CA CYS A 37 -10.65 -26.52 -43.02
C CYS A 37 -11.74 -25.48 -43.35
N ASN A 38 -11.96 -25.17 -44.63
CA ASN A 38 -13.00 -24.25 -45.09
C ASN A 38 -14.41 -24.77 -44.75
N GLN A 39 -14.69 -26.05 -44.99
CA GLN A 39 -15.98 -26.65 -44.63
C GLN A 39 -16.22 -26.64 -43.12
N ARG A 40 -15.19 -26.87 -42.28
CA ARG A 40 -15.31 -26.75 -40.82
C ARG A 40 -15.60 -25.31 -40.39
N TYR A 41 -15.03 -24.31 -41.05
CA TYR A 41 -15.29 -22.90 -40.77
C TYR A 41 -16.75 -22.51 -41.11
N GLU A 42 -17.30 -23.00 -42.22
CA GLU A 42 -18.73 -22.81 -42.53
C GLU A 42 -19.65 -23.59 -41.58
N LEU A 43 -19.26 -24.78 -41.12
CA LEU A 43 -19.99 -25.51 -40.08
C LEU A 43 -19.95 -24.76 -38.73
N GLN A 44 -18.80 -24.18 -38.34
CA GLN A 44 -18.71 -23.32 -37.16
C GLN A 44 -19.69 -22.14 -37.26
N LYS A 45 -19.70 -21.39 -38.37
CA LYS A 45 -20.64 -20.26 -38.58
C LYS A 45 -22.11 -20.68 -38.44
N ARG A 46 -22.48 -21.87 -38.94
CA ARG A 46 -23.85 -22.39 -38.90
C ARG A 46 -24.28 -22.84 -37.50
N VAL A 47 -23.36 -23.41 -36.73
CA VAL A 47 -23.62 -23.85 -35.34
C VAL A 47 -23.58 -22.66 -34.37
N LEU A 48 -22.57 -21.81 -34.49
CA LEU A 48 -22.39 -20.61 -33.67
C LEU A 48 -23.20 -19.43 -34.24
N LYS A 49 -24.53 -19.48 -34.09
CA LYS A 49 -25.37 -18.31 -34.41
C LYS A 49 -24.84 -17.09 -33.64
N GLU A 50 -24.51 -16.02 -34.38
CA GLU A 50 -23.94 -14.78 -33.85
C GLU A 50 -22.64 -14.97 -33.03
N TRP A 51 -21.93 -16.08 -33.23
CA TRP A 51 -20.72 -16.48 -32.46
C TRP A 51 -20.97 -16.74 -30.96
N ARG A 52 -22.20 -17.11 -30.56
CA ARG A 52 -22.62 -17.26 -29.16
C ARG A 52 -22.75 -18.73 -28.73
N ILE A 53 -22.52 -18.99 -27.44
CA ILE A 53 -22.75 -20.29 -26.77
C ILE A 53 -23.68 -20.09 -25.57
N TYR A 54 -24.92 -20.57 -25.68
CA TYR A 54 -25.95 -20.46 -24.65
C TYR A 54 -26.57 -21.81 -24.21
N ASP A 55 -26.29 -22.89 -24.95
CA ASP A 55 -26.94 -24.19 -24.82
C ASP A 55 -25.97 -25.38 -25.03
N THR A 56 -26.40 -26.56 -24.60
CA THR A 56 -25.58 -27.77 -24.62
C THR A 56 -25.41 -28.37 -26.03
N VAL A 57 -26.35 -28.16 -26.96
CA VAL A 57 -26.26 -28.71 -28.32
C VAL A 57 -25.15 -28.01 -29.11
N THR A 58 -25.08 -26.68 -29.03
CA THR A 58 -24.01 -25.88 -29.61
C THR A 58 -22.62 -26.35 -29.13
N VAL A 59 -22.43 -26.55 -27.82
CA VAL A 59 -21.17 -27.08 -27.25
C VAL A 59 -20.83 -28.48 -27.79
N ARG A 60 -21.82 -29.37 -27.91
CA ARG A 60 -21.59 -30.75 -28.37
C ARG A 60 -21.30 -30.82 -29.87
N LEU A 61 -21.94 -29.97 -30.68
CA LEU A 61 -21.62 -29.83 -32.11
C LEU A 61 -20.21 -29.26 -32.32
N LEU A 62 -19.79 -28.27 -31.53
CA LEU A 62 -18.39 -27.78 -31.54
C LEU A 62 -17.40 -28.89 -31.17
N GLN A 63 -17.72 -29.74 -30.18
CA GLN A 63 -16.93 -30.91 -29.82
C GLN A 63 -16.78 -31.97 -30.93
N VAL A 64 -17.51 -31.84 -32.04
CA VAL A 64 -17.42 -32.74 -33.21
C VAL A 64 -16.82 -32.04 -34.44
N ILE A 65 -17.04 -30.73 -34.60
CA ILE A 65 -16.50 -29.92 -35.72
C ILE A 65 -15.04 -29.52 -35.48
N LEU A 66 -14.70 -29.11 -34.25
CA LEU A 66 -13.37 -28.63 -33.88
C LEU A 66 -12.34 -29.77 -33.88
N SER A 67 -11.09 -29.42 -34.18
CA SER A 67 -10.00 -30.38 -34.42
C SER A 67 -8.63 -29.75 -34.22
N PRO A 68 -7.55 -30.56 -34.07
CA PRO A 68 -6.17 -30.07 -34.07
C PRO A 68 -5.81 -29.21 -35.29
N ALA A 69 -6.45 -29.42 -36.44
CA ALA A 69 -6.23 -28.68 -37.69
C ALA A 69 -7.12 -27.43 -37.86
N THR A 70 -7.87 -27.02 -36.83
CA THR A 70 -8.77 -25.86 -36.91
C THR A 70 -7.98 -24.54 -36.86
N SER A 71 -7.92 -23.81 -37.97
CA SER A 71 -7.12 -22.58 -38.08
C SER A 71 -7.79 -21.29 -37.58
N TYR A 72 -9.11 -21.29 -37.42
CA TYR A 72 -9.90 -20.14 -36.98
C TYR A 72 -10.95 -20.57 -35.96
N LEU A 73 -11.10 -19.80 -34.88
CA LEU A 73 -12.19 -19.93 -33.91
C LEU A 73 -12.59 -18.53 -33.41
N ARG A 74 -13.89 -18.22 -33.44
CA ARG A 74 -14.46 -16.98 -32.89
C ARG A 74 -15.62 -17.28 -31.95
N LEU A 75 -15.62 -16.63 -30.79
CA LEU A 75 -16.66 -16.65 -29.76
C LEU A 75 -16.91 -15.21 -29.30
N VAL A 76 -18.18 -14.82 -29.14
CA VAL A 76 -18.64 -13.45 -28.81
C VAL A 76 -19.55 -13.40 -27.57
N GLN A 77 -19.99 -14.56 -27.08
CA GLN A 77 -20.48 -14.71 -25.70
C GLN A 77 -20.48 -16.19 -25.29
N VAL A 78 -20.05 -16.51 -24.08
CA VAL A 78 -20.06 -17.87 -23.53
C VAL A 78 -20.68 -17.84 -22.13
N ARG A 79 -21.94 -18.29 -22.06
CA ARG A 79 -22.72 -18.37 -20.82
C ARG A 79 -21.91 -19.11 -19.75
N ALA A 80 -21.86 -18.57 -18.53
CA ALA A 80 -20.94 -19.00 -17.48
C ALA A 80 -20.87 -20.53 -17.27
N PHE A 81 -22.02 -21.20 -17.30
CA PHE A 81 -22.16 -22.66 -17.18
C PHE A 81 -21.36 -23.49 -18.21
N TYR A 82 -21.05 -22.96 -19.39
CA TYR A 82 -20.33 -23.67 -20.45
C TYR A 82 -18.84 -23.30 -20.56
N ARG A 83 -18.33 -22.40 -19.71
CA ARG A 83 -16.93 -21.94 -19.79
C ARG A 83 -15.93 -23.06 -19.62
N ASP A 84 -16.17 -24.00 -18.71
CA ASP A 84 -15.29 -25.16 -18.50
C ASP A 84 -15.34 -26.17 -19.66
N ASP A 85 -16.51 -26.41 -20.26
CA ASP A 85 -16.65 -27.24 -21.49
C ASP A 85 -15.94 -26.56 -22.69
N VAL A 86 -15.86 -25.21 -22.73
CA VAL A 86 -15.21 -24.40 -23.77
C VAL A 86 -13.69 -24.28 -23.58
N THR A 87 -13.17 -24.11 -22.36
CA THR A 87 -11.72 -24.17 -22.12
C THR A 87 -11.18 -25.58 -22.34
N SER A 88 -11.91 -26.61 -21.92
CA SER A 88 -11.62 -28.03 -22.23
C SER A 88 -11.65 -28.36 -23.72
N LEU A 89 -12.35 -27.56 -24.52
CA LEU A 89 -12.38 -27.65 -25.98
C LEU A 89 -11.08 -27.10 -26.61
N LEU A 90 -10.54 -25.99 -26.08
CA LEU A 90 -9.32 -25.35 -26.61
C LEU A 90 -8.09 -26.27 -26.50
N LEU A 91 -8.00 -27.11 -25.46
CA LEU A 91 -6.95 -28.12 -25.29
C LEU A 91 -6.81 -29.10 -26.49
N GLN A 92 -7.85 -29.23 -27.31
CA GLN A 92 -7.92 -30.16 -28.44
C GLN A 92 -7.46 -29.51 -29.76
N ILE A 93 -7.03 -28.24 -29.74
CA ILE A 93 -6.79 -27.42 -30.92
C ILE A 93 -5.38 -26.79 -30.86
N GLY A 94 -4.46 -27.27 -31.71
CA GLY A 94 -3.10 -26.69 -31.84
C GLY A 94 -2.92 -25.78 -33.07
N GLY A 95 -3.59 -26.08 -34.18
CA GLY A 95 -3.38 -25.41 -35.47
C GLY A 95 -4.03 -24.03 -35.64
N LEU A 96 -4.44 -23.37 -34.54
CA LEU A 96 -5.08 -22.06 -34.58
C LEU A 96 -4.11 -20.98 -35.06
N ARG A 97 -4.59 -20.15 -36.01
CA ARG A 97 -3.95 -18.93 -36.48
C ARG A 97 -4.67 -17.68 -35.97
N LEU A 98 -5.99 -17.77 -35.79
CA LEU A 98 -6.83 -16.76 -35.15
C LEU A 98 -7.68 -17.40 -34.06
N LEU A 99 -7.49 -16.94 -32.83
CA LEU A 99 -8.38 -17.21 -31.70
C LEU A 99 -9.03 -15.89 -31.26
N SER A 100 -10.36 -15.83 -31.32
CA SER A 100 -11.14 -14.70 -30.83
C SER A 100 -12.13 -15.16 -29.78
N ILE A 101 -11.98 -14.66 -28.56
CA ILE A 101 -12.94 -14.76 -27.46
C ILE A 101 -13.26 -13.33 -27.01
N GLN A 102 -14.52 -12.95 -27.15
CA GLN A 102 -15.04 -11.67 -26.67
C GLN A 102 -16.18 -12.02 -25.72
N ASP A 103 -16.12 -11.66 -24.44
CA ASP A 103 -17.26 -11.81 -23.53
C ASP A 103 -17.13 -10.86 -22.32
N PRO A 104 -17.86 -9.73 -22.28
CA PRO A 104 -17.84 -8.80 -21.15
C PRO A 104 -18.23 -9.42 -19.80
N SER A 105 -18.92 -10.56 -19.79
CA SER A 105 -19.27 -11.30 -18.57
C SER A 105 -18.23 -12.33 -18.15
N TRP A 106 -17.18 -12.56 -18.97
CA TRP A 106 -16.06 -13.47 -18.69
C TRP A 106 -14.83 -12.70 -18.18
N THR A 107 -15.07 -11.73 -17.29
CA THR A 107 -14.01 -10.90 -16.70
C THR A 107 -12.94 -11.74 -16.01
N ALA A 108 -11.70 -11.28 -16.00
CA ALA A 108 -10.59 -11.98 -15.34
C ALA A 108 -10.86 -12.36 -13.86
N ARG A 109 -11.63 -11.56 -13.12
CA ARG A 109 -12.06 -11.83 -11.73
C ARG A 109 -13.06 -12.99 -11.60
N SER A 110 -13.60 -13.47 -12.72
CA SER A 110 -14.51 -14.63 -12.79
C SER A 110 -13.83 -15.93 -13.25
N HIS A 111 -12.52 -15.91 -13.53
CA HIS A 111 -11.75 -17.13 -13.81
C HIS A 111 -11.52 -17.93 -12.54
N ASN A 112 -11.94 -19.19 -12.54
CA ASN A 112 -11.37 -20.18 -11.64
C ASN A 112 -9.90 -20.44 -12.07
N ALA A 113 -8.99 -20.67 -11.12
CA ALA A 113 -7.60 -21.03 -11.40
C ALA A 113 -7.48 -22.23 -12.38
N LEU A 114 -8.44 -23.17 -12.32
CA LEU A 114 -8.51 -24.29 -13.28
C LEU A 114 -8.79 -23.83 -14.72
N GLN A 115 -9.66 -22.85 -14.93
CA GLN A 115 -9.92 -22.28 -16.27
C GLN A 115 -8.67 -21.60 -16.81
N LEU A 116 -8.04 -20.77 -15.99
CA LEU A 116 -6.83 -20.04 -16.35
C LEU A 116 -5.69 -21.00 -16.73
N HIS A 117 -5.44 -22.01 -15.91
CA HIS A 117 -4.44 -23.06 -16.20
C HIS A 117 -4.77 -23.85 -17.47
N THR A 118 -6.03 -24.24 -17.67
CA THR A 118 -6.50 -24.93 -18.89
C THR A 118 -6.31 -24.06 -20.14
N MET A 119 -6.53 -22.75 -20.04
CA MET A 119 -6.29 -21.81 -21.13
C MET A 119 -4.80 -21.62 -21.40
N SER A 120 -3.95 -21.48 -20.38
CA SER A 120 -2.49 -21.49 -20.54
C SER A 120 -2.00 -22.74 -21.28
N LEU A 121 -2.39 -23.94 -20.82
CA LEU A 121 -2.05 -25.22 -21.48
C LEU A 121 -2.59 -25.34 -22.92
N SER A 122 -3.67 -24.63 -23.25
CA SER A 122 -4.19 -24.57 -24.61
C SER A 122 -3.34 -23.64 -25.48
N LEU A 123 -3.08 -22.41 -25.02
CA LEU A 123 -2.31 -21.41 -25.76
C LEU A 123 -0.85 -21.85 -26.00
N ALA A 124 -0.24 -22.56 -25.04
CA ALA A 124 1.10 -23.14 -25.18
C ALA A 124 1.23 -24.10 -26.39
N ARG A 125 0.11 -24.66 -26.86
CA ARG A 125 0.06 -25.59 -28.00
C ARG A 125 -0.24 -24.89 -29.32
N MET A 126 -0.54 -23.59 -29.31
CA MET A 126 -0.95 -22.82 -30.50
C MET A 126 0.23 -22.11 -31.16
N GLN A 127 1.31 -22.85 -31.45
CA GLN A 127 2.58 -22.33 -32.01
C GLN A 127 2.46 -21.60 -33.37
N HIS A 128 1.28 -21.62 -33.98
CA HIS A 128 0.99 -20.94 -35.25
C HIS A 128 0.03 -19.75 -35.09
N LEU A 129 -0.29 -19.35 -33.85
CA LEU A 129 -1.19 -18.25 -33.55
C LEU A 129 -0.59 -16.92 -34.02
N ARG A 130 -1.36 -16.18 -34.80
CA ARG A 130 -1.01 -14.86 -35.34
C ARG A 130 -1.91 -13.76 -34.83
N ILE A 131 -3.17 -14.09 -34.53
CA ILE A 131 -4.18 -13.14 -34.08
C ILE A 131 -4.82 -13.70 -32.80
N LEU A 132 -4.56 -13.03 -31.68
CA LEU A 132 -5.30 -13.22 -30.44
C LEU A 132 -6.26 -12.03 -30.25
N VAL A 133 -7.53 -12.34 -30.02
CA VAL A 133 -8.51 -11.40 -29.49
C VAL A 133 -9.09 -12.03 -28.23
N MET A 134 -8.80 -11.48 -27.05
CA MET A 134 -9.29 -11.93 -25.75
C MET A 134 -9.84 -10.75 -24.96
N GLN A 135 -11.01 -10.26 -25.38
CA GLN A 135 -11.62 -9.07 -24.79
C GLN A 135 -12.29 -9.43 -23.47
N TYR A 136 -12.01 -8.64 -22.44
CA TYR A 136 -12.43 -8.80 -21.03
C TYR A 136 -11.89 -10.04 -20.29
N CYS A 137 -11.48 -11.08 -21.01
CA CYS A 137 -11.10 -12.39 -20.47
C CYS A 137 -9.58 -12.70 -20.45
N ALA A 138 -8.71 -11.79 -20.89
CA ALA A 138 -7.26 -12.00 -20.82
C ALA A 138 -6.69 -11.82 -19.40
N HIS A 139 -5.49 -12.36 -19.19
CA HIS A 139 -4.75 -12.27 -17.93
C HIS A 139 -3.24 -12.38 -18.20
N ASP A 140 -2.41 -11.71 -17.41
CA ASP A 140 -0.93 -11.80 -17.44
C ASP A 140 -0.35 -13.22 -17.67
N LEU A 141 -0.89 -14.26 -17.00
CA LEU A 141 -0.42 -15.65 -17.16
C LEU A 141 -0.72 -16.27 -18.53
N LEU A 142 -1.72 -15.75 -19.26
CA LEU A 142 -1.96 -16.13 -20.65
C LEU A 142 -1.00 -15.39 -21.59
N LEU A 143 -0.67 -14.14 -21.27
CA LEU A 143 0.24 -13.31 -22.05
C LEU A 143 1.68 -13.81 -21.99
N ALA A 144 2.16 -14.22 -20.81
CA ALA A 144 3.48 -14.83 -20.66
C ALA A 144 3.63 -16.11 -21.50
N VAL A 145 2.66 -17.02 -21.42
CA VAL A 145 2.66 -18.28 -22.20
C VAL A 145 2.58 -18.02 -23.71
N LEU A 146 1.85 -17.00 -24.14
CA LEU A 146 1.80 -16.58 -25.54
C LEU A 146 3.15 -16.08 -26.05
N ALA A 147 3.89 -15.31 -25.24
CA ALA A 147 5.22 -14.82 -25.59
C ALA A 147 6.22 -15.96 -25.77
N GLU A 148 6.19 -16.94 -24.85
CA GLU A 148 7.02 -18.14 -24.86
C GLU A 148 6.68 -19.06 -26.06
N SER A 149 5.40 -19.17 -26.43
CA SER A 149 4.92 -20.22 -27.34
C SER A 149 4.52 -19.76 -28.75
N SER A 150 4.34 -18.46 -28.99
CA SER A 150 3.76 -17.92 -30.24
C SER A 150 4.63 -16.83 -30.89
N HIS A 151 5.84 -17.19 -31.35
CA HIS A 151 6.80 -16.26 -31.98
C HIS A 151 6.34 -15.60 -33.31
N HIS A 152 5.13 -15.92 -33.78
CA HIS A 152 4.51 -15.35 -34.99
C HIS A 152 3.26 -14.52 -34.69
N LEU A 153 3.09 -14.08 -33.44
CA LEU A 153 1.95 -13.31 -32.96
C LEU A 153 2.01 -11.87 -33.49
N GLN A 154 1.07 -11.53 -34.38
CA GLN A 154 0.99 -10.27 -35.13
C GLN A 154 -0.02 -9.28 -34.54
N VAL A 155 -1.12 -9.78 -33.97
CA VAL A 155 -2.19 -8.96 -33.39
C VAL A 155 -2.58 -9.52 -32.03
N VAL A 156 -2.59 -8.65 -31.03
CA VAL A 156 -3.09 -8.93 -29.67
C VAL A 156 -4.10 -7.85 -29.29
N ASP A 157 -5.38 -8.19 -29.23
CA ASP A 157 -6.42 -7.35 -28.63
C ASP A 157 -6.88 -8.00 -27.34
N VAL A 158 -6.63 -7.33 -26.21
CA VAL A 158 -7.02 -7.81 -24.87
C VAL A 158 -7.91 -6.83 -24.13
N ARG A 159 -8.54 -5.90 -24.85
CA ARG A 159 -9.25 -4.76 -24.25
C ARG A 159 -10.33 -5.15 -23.24
N GLY A 160 -10.45 -4.35 -22.19
CA GLY A 160 -11.34 -4.55 -21.04
C GLY A 160 -10.86 -5.62 -20.04
N SER A 161 -9.73 -6.28 -20.30
CA SER A 161 -9.22 -7.36 -19.46
C SER A 161 -8.46 -6.81 -18.26
N ARG A 162 -9.17 -6.61 -17.15
CA ARG A 162 -8.58 -6.16 -15.88
C ARG A 162 -7.55 -7.11 -15.25
N GLY A 163 -7.41 -8.33 -15.76
CA GLY A 163 -6.33 -9.25 -15.38
C GLY A 163 -5.01 -9.01 -16.13
N VAL A 164 -4.97 -8.00 -17.01
CA VAL A 164 -3.79 -7.59 -17.76
C VAL A 164 -3.21 -6.33 -17.12
N THR A 165 -2.00 -6.46 -16.59
CA THR A 165 -1.21 -5.41 -15.93
C THR A 165 0.08 -5.12 -16.72
N ASP A 166 0.88 -4.16 -16.26
CA ASP A 166 2.23 -3.93 -16.80
C ASP A 166 3.04 -5.24 -16.92
N GLY A 167 3.00 -6.12 -15.92
CA GLY A 167 3.79 -7.35 -15.89
C GLY A 167 3.43 -8.36 -16.99
N GLY A 168 2.14 -8.52 -17.32
CA GLY A 168 1.73 -9.41 -18.41
C GLY A 168 2.05 -8.86 -19.79
N VAL A 169 1.90 -7.54 -19.99
CA VAL A 169 2.20 -6.91 -21.27
C VAL A 169 3.71 -6.76 -21.49
N TRP A 170 4.49 -6.59 -20.41
CA TRP A 170 5.94 -6.80 -20.43
C TRP A 170 6.32 -8.22 -20.83
N SER A 171 5.61 -9.23 -20.33
CA SER A 171 5.88 -10.62 -20.67
C SER A 171 5.71 -10.90 -22.18
N LEU A 172 4.82 -10.19 -22.88
CA LEU A 172 4.66 -10.26 -24.35
C LEU A 172 5.88 -9.82 -25.16
N VAL A 173 6.80 -9.05 -24.56
CA VAL A 173 7.88 -8.38 -25.29
C VAL A 173 9.28 -8.68 -24.75
N MET A 174 9.40 -9.05 -23.47
CA MET A 174 10.66 -9.35 -22.80
C MET A 174 10.96 -10.86 -22.79
N VAL A 175 11.94 -11.33 -23.57
CA VAL A 175 12.49 -12.68 -23.36
C VAL A 175 13.21 -12.67 -22.01
N SER A 176 12.80 -13.55 -21.10
CA SER A 176 13.31 -13.51 -19.72
C SER A 176 14.69 -14.13 -19.59
N SER A 177 15.65 -13.30 -19.17
CA SER A 177 16.73 -13.71 -18.26
C SER A 177 16.45 -13.06 -16.90
N ASP A 178 16.21 -13.89 -15.88
CA ASP A 178 16.27 -13.60 -14.43
C ASP A 178 15.38 -12.51 -13.78
N ILE A 179 14.71 -11.62 -14.52
CA ILE A 179 13.97 -10.46 -13.97
C ILE A 179 12.90 -10.83 -12.91
N PHE A 180 12.23 -11.99 -13.04
CA PHE A 180 11.01 -12.32 -12.29
C PHE A 180 11.18 -12.56 -10.77
N ASN A 181 12.40 -12.69 -10.24
CA ASN A 181 12.63 -13.00 -8.82
C ASN A 181 12.73 -11.78 -7.89
N SER A 182 12.87 -10.55 -8.42
CA SER A 182 13.23 -9.36 -7.61
C SER A 182 12.05 -8.69 -6.85
N GLN A 183 10.83 -8.73 -7.39
CA GLN A 183 9.74 -7.86 -6.91
C GLN A 183 9.07 -8.27 -5.58
N LYS A 184 9.50 -9.35 -4.94
CA LYS A 184 8.89 -9.84 -3.68
C LYS A 184 9.39 -9.12 -2.41
N ALA A 185 10.35 -8.20 -2.53
CA ALA A 185 11.04 -7.55 -1.40
C ALA A 185 10.58 -6.11 -1.08
N ALA A 186 9.76 -5.48 -1.92
CA ALA A 186 9.57 -4.01 -1.92
C ALA A 186 8.22 -3.52 -1.33
N TYR A 187 7.86 -3.94 -0.10
CA TYR A 187 6.73 -3.36 0.65
C TYR A 187 7.05 -3.18 2.15
N PRO A 188 7.44 -1.96 2.60
CA PRO A 188 7.57 -1.68 4.03
C PRO A 188 6.18 -1.55 4.67
N LYS A 189 5.88 -2.40 5.67
CA LYS A 189 4.70 -2.23 6.51
C LYS A 189 4.86 -0.95 7.35
N GLN A 190 3.88 -0.06 7.30
CA GLN A 190 3.89 1.17 8.08
C GLN A 190 3.84 0.88 9.58
N ILE A 191 4.72 1.53 10.33
CA ILE A 191 4.72 1.52 11.80
C ILE A 191 3.64 2.51 12.26
N ASN A 192 2.58 2.01 12.89
CA ASN A 192 1.57 2.87 13.51
C ASN A 192 2.08 3.34 14.88
N ASN A 193 2.30 4.64 15.02
CA ASN A 193 2.76 5.27 16.24
C ASN A 193 2.16 6.67 16.34
N ASN A 194 1.39 6.98 17.39
CA ASN A 194 0.75 8.29 17.55
C ASN A 194 0.67 8.72 19.02
N ASN A 195 0.49 10.02 19.25
CA ASN A 195 1.23 10.72 20.29
C ASN A 195 0.41 11.26 21.48
N ASN A 196 1.17 11.63 22.53
CA ASN A 196 0.82 12.39 23.74
C ASN A 196 -0.36 13.39 23.69
N ASN A 197 -1.00 13.58 24.86
CA ASN A 197 -1.00 14.88 25.59
C ASN A 197 -1.52 14.70 27.05
N ASN A 198 -0.85 15.22 28.10
CA ASN A 198 -0.87 16.60 28.67
C ASN A 198 -2.21 16.96 29.39
N ASN A 199 -2.26 17.71 30.51
CA ASN A 199 -1.24 18.30 31.41
C ASN A 199 -1.91 18.80 32.73
N ASN A 200 -1.12 19.40 33.65
CA ASN A 200 -1.50 20.43 34.65
C ASN A 200 -2.36 20.02 35.89
N ASN A 201 -2.36 20.78 37.02
CA ASN A 201 -1.29 21.54 37.71
C ASN A 201 -1.71 22.01 39.14
N ASN A 202 -0.73 22.30 39.99
CA ASN A 202 -0.68 23.31 41.06
C ASN A 202 -1.74 23.47 42.20
N ASN A 203 -1.34 23.08 43.43
CA ASN A 203 -0.80 23.96 44.51
C ASN A 203 -1.72 24.72 45.52
N ASN A 204 -1.19 24.83 46.76
CA ASN A 204 -1.53 25.76 47.89
C ASN A 204 -2.90 25.61 48.61
N ASN A 205 -3.10 26.05 49.87
CA ASN A 205 -2.25 26.88 50.77
C ASN A 205 -2.45 26.57 52.29
N ASN A 206 -1.59 27.16 53.16
CA ASN A 206 -1.71 27.16 54.63
C ASN A 206 -2.90 28.01 55.16
N ASN A 207 -3.30 27.86 56.44
CA ASN A 207 -3.28 29.00 57.39
C ASN A 207 -3.39 28.69 58.91
N GLU A 208 -2.74 29.55 59.74
CA GLU A 208 -3.11 30.00 61.12
C GLU A 208 -3.33 29.00 62.30
N ASN A 209 -3.37 29.37 63.60
CA ASN A 209 -3.38 30.68 64.28
C ASN A 209 -2.64 30.72 65.67
N LYS A 210 -2.72 31.85 66.40
CA LYS A 210 -2.14 32.15 67.74
C LYS A 210 -3.17 32.05 68.89
N MET A 211 -2.73 31.94 70.16
CA MET A 211 -3.04 32.94 71.23
C MET A 211 -2.33 32.69 72.60
N TRP A 212 -2.58 33.57 73.59
CA TRP A 212 -1.96 33.70 74.92
C TRP A 212 -3.00 33.69 76.06
N ILE A 213 -2.58 33.44 77.32
CA ILE A 213 -3.26 33.79 78.59
C ILE A 213 -2.19 33.75 79.72
N LYS A 214 -1.94 34.86 80.45
CA LYS A 214 -2.45 35.28 81.79
C LYS A 214 -2.03 34.34 82.95
N ALA A 215 -1.33 34.78 84.01
CA ALA A 215 -1.63 35.82 85.04
C ALA A 215 -2.49 35.26 86.20
N GLU A 216 -2.66 35.85 87.38
CA GLU A 216 -2.24 37.17 87.95
C GLU A 216 -1.01 37.01 88.93
N GLY A 217 -0.73 37.52 90.15
CA GLY A 217 -1.38 38.30 91.25
C GLY A 217 -0.34 38.96 92.23
N GLU A 218 -0.64 39.17 93.55
CA GLU A 218 0.01 40.21 94.42
C GLU A 218 0.32 39.81 95.90
N ASN A 219 1.10 40.64 96.65
CA ASN A 219 0.73 41.20 97.99
C ASN A 219 1.76 42.23 98.57
N GLU A 220 1.21 43.28 99.22
CA GLU A 220 1.65 44.06 100.42
C GLU A 220 3.13 44.50 100.59
N LYS A 221 3.46 45.81 100.71
CA LYS A 221 3.30 46.73 101.88
C LYS A 221 4.14 46.31 103.10
N GLU A 222 4.82 47.20 103.84
CA GLU A 222 4.60 48.63 104.09
C GLU A 222 5.91 49.31 104.61
N GLU A 223 6.36 50.43 104.02
CA GLU A 223 7.26 51.43 104.67
C GLU A 223 7.41 52.69 103.78
N GLU A 224 6.29 53.40 103.60
CA GLU A 224 6.13 54.36 102.50
C GLU A 224 6.49 55.83 102.87
N GLU A 225 6.68 56.65 101.83
CA GLU A 225 6.93 58.11 101.79
C GLU A 225 8.36 58.68 101.85
N LYS A 226 9.24 58.35 102.82
CA LYS A 226 10.57 59.03 102.88
C LYS A 226 11.54 58.61 101.76
N HIS A 227 11.53 57.34 101.35
CA HIS A 227 12.43 56.81 100.33
C HIS A 227 12.08 57.29 98.90
N TRP A 228 10.81 57.65 98.66
CA TRP A 228 10.28 57.92 97.31
C TRP A 228 10.90 59.12 96.58
N ARG A 229 11.44 60.11 97.29
CA ARG A 229 12.06 61.29 96.64
C ARG A 229 13.41 60.97 96.00
N GLU A 230 14.22 60.13 96.65
CA GLU A 230 15.47 59.63 96.07
C GLU A 230 15.22 58.56 95.01
N ILE A 231 14.28 57.64 95.26
CA ILE A 231 13.78 56.68 94.26
C ILE A 231 13.32 57.41 92.99
N SER A 232 12.61 58.53 93.08
CA SER A 232 12.12 59.28 91.92
C SER A 232 13.26 59.78 91.01
N LEU A 233 14.31 60.36 91.59
CA LEU A 233 15.49 60.82 90.85
C LEU A 233 16.29 59.63 90.28
N TYR A 234 16.48 58.58 91.06
CA TYR A 234 17.18 57.35 90.63
C TYR A 234 16.43 56.62 89.51
N ASN A 235 15.10 56.51 89.61
CA ASN A 235 14.24 55.95 88.57
C ASN A 235 14.23 56.81 87.31
N THR A 236 14.28 58.14 87.42
CA THR A 236 14.40 59.04 86.26
C THR A 236 15.75 58.87 85.56
N TRP A 237 16.85 58.68 86.31
CA TRP A 237 18.16 58.35 85.76
C TRP A 237 18.21 56.95 85.13
N ILE A 238 17.64 55.93 85.80
CA ILE A 238 17.50 54.57 85.26
C ILE A 238 16.65 54.58 83.99
N LYS A 239 15.57 55.36 83.93
CA LYS A 239 14.70 55.50 82.76
C LYS A 239 15.50 56.06 81.58
N ARG A 240 16.20 57.19 81.77
CA ARG A 240 17.12 57.74 80.76
C ARG A 240 18.25 56.78 80.37
N LYS A 241 18.79 55.97 81.30
CA LYS A 241 19.79 54.92 80.99
C LYS A 241 19.20 53.77 80.16
N LYS A 242 17.98 53.32 80.48
CA LYS A 242 17.25 52.28 79.74
C LYS A 242 16.84 52.76 78.35
N GLU A 243 16.38 54.01 78.22
CA GLU A 243 16.05 54.66 76.95
C GLU A 243 17.30 54.78 76.06
N ASN A 244 18.40 55.36 76.57
CA ASN A 244 19.68 55.44 75.84
C ASN A 244 20.27 54.06 75.48
N LYS A 245 20.05 53.03 76.30
CA LYS A 245 20.43 51.65 75.98
C LYS A 245 19.57 51.10 74.83
N GLY A 246 18.25 51.28 74.91
CA GLY A 246 17.30 50.88 73.88
C GLY A 246 17.53 51.58 72.53
N GLU A 247 17.93 52.86 72.52
CA GLU A 247 18.33 53.55 71.28
C GLU A 247 19.63 53.02 70.70
N LYS A 248 20.64 52.73 71.53
CA LYS A 248 21.89 52.10 71.08
C LYS A 248 21.66 50.68 70.56
N GLU A 249 20.72 49.94 71.13
CA GLU A 249 20.30 48.61 70.65
C GLU A 249 19.51 48.70 69.35
N LYS A 250 18.54 49.62 69.23
CA LYS A 250 17.83 49.92 67.97
C LYS A 250 18.79 50.35 66.85
N MET A 251 19.81 51.18 67.13
CA MET A 251 20.82 51.54 66.14
C MET A 251 21.71 50.36 65.72
N LYS A 252 22.13 49.51 66.67
CA LYS A 252 22.88 48.27 66.36
C LYS A 252 22.05 47.30 65.54
N GLU A 253 20.76 47.16 65.84
CA GLU A 253 19.84 46.30 65.10
C GLU A 253 19.56 46.84 63.69
N LYS A 254 19.35 48.16 63.55
CA LYS A 254 19.20 48.82 62.25
C LYS A 254 20.43 48.59 61.36
N ARG A 255 21.65 48.80 61.87
CA ARG A 255 22.89 48.50 61.14
C ARG A 255 23.00 47.03 60.73
N LYS A 256 22.73 46.08 61.65
CA LYS A 256 22.70 44.64 61.34
C LYS A 256 21.66 44.28 60.28
N LYS A 257 20.53 45.00 60.21
CA LYS A 257 19.48 44.81 59.20
C LYS A 257 19.89 45.38 57.84
N GLU A 258 20.61 46.50 57.83
CA GLU A 258 21.20 47.11 56.64
C GLU A 258 22.32 46.23 56.05
N GLU A 259 23.25 45.73 56.89
CA GLU A 259 24.28 44.74 56.52
C GLU A 259 23.67 43.46 55.92
N ARG A 260 22.66 42.87 56.59
CA ARG A 260 21.94 41.69 56.08
C ARG A 260 21.29 41.96 54.72
N ASN A 261 20.65 43.11 54.55
CA ASN A 261 20.02 43.48 53.29
C ASN A 261 21.04 43.68 52.15
N ALA A 262 22.22 44.25 52.44
CA ALA A 262 23.31 44.37 51.47
C ALA A 262 23.79 42.99 50.99
N THR A 263 24.08 42.07 51.92
CA THR A 263 24.52 40.70 51.61
C THR A 263 23.44 39.87 50.89
N ILE A 264 22.16 40.08 51.19
CA ILE A 264 21.05 39.48 50.46
C ILE A 264 20.96 40.02 49.02
N ASN A 265 21.29 41.29 48.78
CA ASN A 265 21.23 41.89 47.45
C ASN A 265 22.43 41.49 46.56
N THR A 266 23.64 41.37 47.12
CA THR A 266 24.80 40.86 46.37
C THR A 266 24.61 39.40 45.97
N THR A 267 24.24 38.53 46.91
CA THR A 267 23.97 37.11 46.62
C THR A 267 22.83 36.90 45.62
N LYS A 268 21.79 37.74 45.63
CA LYS A 268 20.74 37.75 44.59
C LYS A 268 21.26 38.15 43.21
N LYS A 269 22.21 39.08 43.12
CA LYS A 269 22.83 39.50 41.84
C LYS A 269 23.68 38.37 41.26
N GLU A 270 24.59 37.82 42.05
CA GLU A 270 25.43 36.68 41.61
C GLU A 270 24.60 35.47 41.19
N ARG A 271 23.51 35.17 41.91
CA ARG A 271 22.61 34.07 41.55
C ARG A 271 21.97 34.29 40.19
N LYS A 272 21.47 35.49 39.90
CA LYS A 272 20.91 35.83 38.58
C LYS A 272 21.94 35.72 37.46
N GLU A 273 23.17 36.19 37.68
CA GLU A 273 24.25 36.11 36.69
C GLU A 273 24.64 34.64 36.39
N ARG A 274 24.66 33.77 37.41
CA ARG A 274 24.88 32.32 37.23
C ARG A 274 23.72 31.65 36.50
N GLU A 275 22.47 31.98 36.85
CA GLU A 275 21.26 31.45 36.19
C GLU A 275 21.18 31.90 34.71
N GLU A 276 21.54 33.15 34.40
CA GLU A 276 21.59 33.66 33.02
C GLU A 276 22.73 33.01 32.21
N LYS A 277 23.91 32.80 32.79
CA LYS A 277 25.02 32.11 32.12
C LYS A 277 24.64 30.67 31.77
N GLN A 278 24.11 29.91 32.73
CA GLN A 278 23.64 28.53 32.48
C GLN A 278 22.52 28.49 31.42
N ARG A 279 21.64 29.50 31.39
CA ARG A 279 20.61 29.60 30.35
C ARG A 279 21.23 29.77 28.96
N LYS A 280 22.19 30.68 28.79
CA LYS A 280 22.88 30.90 27.49
C LYS A 280 23.64 29.65 27.02
N GLU A 281 24.34 28.97 27.92
CA GLU A 281 25.03 27.69 27.63
C GLU A 281 24.05 26.59 27.16
N ARG A 282 22.87 26.49 27.79
CA ARG A 282 21.81 25.54 27.38
C ARG A 282 21.20 25.90 26.02
N GLU A 283 20.91 27.18 25.78
CA GLU A 283 20.39 27.65 24.48
C GLU A 283 21.40 27.42 23.35
N GLU A 284 22.70 27.62 23.59
CA GLU A 284 23.74 27.33 22.60
C GLU A 284 23.88 25.82 22.32
N LYS A 285 23.86 24.98 23.36
CA LYS A 285 23.91 23.52 23.21
C LYS A 285 22.72 22.99 22.38
N GLN A 286 21.50 23.45 22.68
CA GLN A 286 20.30 23.11 21.90
C GLN A 286 20.39 23.56 20.43
N ARG A 287 20.98 24.74 20.16
CA ARG A 287 21.22 25.22 18.78
C ARG A 287 22.23 24.35 18.03
N LYS A 288 23.27 23.84 18.69
CA LYS A 288 24.23 22.89 18.10
C LYS A 288 23.58 21.54 17.79
N GLU A 289 22.90 20.94 18.76
CA GLU A 289 22.16 19.66 18.59
C GLU A 289 21.11 19.73 17.48
N LYS A 290 20.37 20.84 17.37
CA LYS A 290 19.36 21.03 16.31
C LYS A 290 20.00 21.12 14.92
N LYS A 291 21.14 21.81 14.78
CA LYS A 291 21.89 21.85 13.52
C LYS A 291 22.45 20.49 13.12
N GLU A 292 22.98 19.72 14.08
CA GLU A 292 23.50 18.38 13.81
C GLU A 292 22.41 17.41 13.33
N LYS A 293 21.24 17.41 14.00
CA LYS A 293 20.07 16.62 13.58
C LYS A 293 19.59 17.00 12.18
N GLN A 294 19.53 18.30 11.86
CA GLN A 294 19.17 18.77 10.52
C GLN A 294 20.20 18.40 9.44
N LYS A 295 21.49 18.26 9.80
CA LYS A 295 22.52 17.78 8.87
C LYS A 295 22.33 16.29 8.57
N LYS A 296 22.17 15.46 9.61
CA LYS A 296 21.97 14.01 9.48
C LYS A 296 20.72 13.66 8.67
N GLN A 297 19.59 14.34 8.91
CA GLN A 297 18.37 14.14 8.12
C GLN A 297 18.56 14.43 6.63
N LYS A 298 19.33 15.47 6.27
CA LYS A 298 19.64 15.77 4.87
C LYS A 298 20.58 14.75 4.23
N GLU A 299 21.52 14.21 5.00
CA GLU A 299 22.44 13.16 4.55
C GLU A 299 21.67 11.85 4.30
N GLU A 300 20.71 11.50 5.16
CA GLU A 300 19.77 10.38 4.97
C GLU A 300 18.83 10.59 3.75
N GLU A 301 18.27 11.79 3.59
CA GLU A 301 17.45 12.15 2.40
C GLU A 301 18.26 12.03 1.10
N GLU A 302 19.49 12.54 1.05
CA GLU A 302 20.35 12.46 -0.14
C GLU A 302 20.76 11.02 -0.46
N GLU A 303 21.06 10.20 0.56
CA GLU A 303 21.40 8.78 0.37
C GLU A 303 20.21 7.97 -0.16
N THR A 304 18.99 8.19 0.37
CA THR A 304 17.78 7.52 -0.15
C THR A 304 17.45 7.96 -1.57
N LEU A 305 17.70 9.22 -1.93
CA LEU A 305 17.49 9.72 -3.29
C LEU A 305 18.50 9.08 -4.27
N LYS A 306 19.77 8.98 -3.91
CA LYS A 306 20.80 8.29 -4.72
C LYS A 306 20.43 6.84 -4.97
N LYS A 307 20.02 6.10 -3.93
CA LYS A 307 19.54 4.71 -4.05
C LYS A 307 18.34 4.58 -4.99
N GLN A 308 17.40 5.52 -4.98
CA GLN A 308 16.28 5.52 -5.95
C GLN A 308 16.73 5.79 -7.40
N VAL A 309 17.72 6.65 -7.62
CA VAL A 309 18.29 6.89 -8.96
C VAL A 309 19.04 5.67 -9.45
N GLU A 310 19.88 5.06 -8.61
CA GLU A 310 20.66 3.85 -8.90
C GLU A 310 19.75 2.65 -9.24
N ILE A 311 18.68 2.42 -8.46
CA ILE A 311 17.66 1.40 -8.76
C ILE A 311 16.99 1.67 -10.12
N ARG A 312 16.64 2.93 -10.42
CA ARG A 312 16.03 3.29 -11.72
C ARG A 312 17.01 3.11 -12.88
N GLN A 313 18.28 3.43 -12.68
CA GLN A 313 19.31 3.28 -13.71
C GLN A 313 19.60 1.81 -14.00
N SER A 314 19.81 0.99 -12.97
CA SER A 314 19.96 -0.47 -13.10
C SER A 314 18.75 -1.13 -13.78
N TYR A 315 17.53 -0.68 -13.47
CA TYR A 315 16.31 -1.12 -14.15
C TYR A 315 16.27 -0.69 -15.62
N TRP A 316 16.73 0.52 -15.96
CA TRP A 316 16.86 0.96 -17.35
C TRP A 316 17.95 0.19 -18.13
N GLU A 317 19.08 -0.08 -17.51
CA GLU A 317 20.16 -0.88 -18.13
C GLU A 317 19.70 -2.33 -18.37
N SER A 318 18.89 -2.89 -17.46
CA SER A 318 18.19 -4.18 -17.66
C SER A 318 17.15 -4.12 -18.79
N ILE A 319 16.55 -2.95 -19.07
CA ILE A 319 15.64 -2.72 -20.19
C ILE A 319 16.39 -2.60 -21.53
N VAL A 320 17.64 -2.12 -21.54
CA VAL A 320 18.46 -2.03 -22.75
C VAL A 320 18.92 -3.41 -23.24
N THR A 321 19.04 -4.40 -22.35
CA THR A 321 19.41 -5.80 -22.71
C THR A 321 18.24 -6.65 -23.25
N LEU A 322 17.03 -6.10 -23.38
CA LEU A 322 15.84 -6.89 -23.74
C LEU A 322 15.83 -7.32 -25.20
N THR A 323 15.77 -8.64 -25.42
CA THR A 323 15.46 -9.22 -26.72
C THR A 323 13.95 -9.41 -26.89
N GLN A 324 13.46 -9.15 -28.10
CA GLN A 324 12.04 -9.01 -28.41
C GLN A 324 11.35 -10.37 -28.66
N CYS A 325 10.36 -10.75 -27.84
CA CYS A 325 9.64 -12.03 -27.98
C CYS A 325 8.92 -12.26 -29.33
N SER A 326 8.35 -11.21 -29.93
CA SER A 326 7.72 -11.28 -31.26
C SER A 326 8.11 -10.08 -32.10
N SER A 327 9.12 -10.27 -32.96
CA SER A 327 9.49 -9.36 -34.07
C SER A 327 8.34 -9.10 -35.06
N SER A 328 7.27 -9.91 -34.99
CA SER A 328 6.12 -9.86 -35.90
C SER A 328 4.90 -9.07 -35.37
N LEU A 329 4.94 -8.56 -34.13
CA LEU A 329 3.81 -7.88 -33.52
C LEU A 329 3.54 -6.51 -34.20
N ALA A 330 2.42 -6.39 -34.89
CA ALA A 330 1.99 -5.21 -35.64
C ALA A 330 0.89 -4.40 -34.92
N SER A 331 0.11 -5.02 -34.02
CA SER A 331 -0.98 -4.33 -33.31
C SER A 331 -1.20 -4.89 -31.90
N LEU A 332 -1.37 -3.98 -30.93
CA LEU A 332 -1.59 -4.27 -29.52
C LEU A 332 -2.69 -3.33 -28.94
N ASP A 333 -3.85 -3.87 -28.57
CA ASP A 333 -4.96 -3.10 -27.95
C ASP A 333 -5.10 -3.45 -26.46
N LEU A 334 -4.88 -2.43 -25.62
CA LEU A 334 -4.81 -2.47 -24.15
C LEU A 334 -5.87 -1.57 -23.49
N ARG A 335 -6.84 -1.08 -24.25
CA ARG A 335 -7.93 -0.22 -23.74
C ARG A 335 -8.68 -0.91 -22.61
N GLY A 336 -8.91 -0.24 -21.49
CA GLY A 336 -9.57 -0.80 -20.30
C GLY A 336 -8.81 -1.92 -19.56
N CYS A 337 -7.52 -2.11 -19.81
CA CYS A 337 -6.64 -2.98 -19.01
C CYS A 337 -5.99 -2.19 -17.86
N GLU A 338 -5.48 -2.87 -16.84
CA GLU A 338 -4.82 -2.25 -15.66
C GLU A 338 -3.32 -1.97 -15.94
N VAL A 339 -3.03 -1.43 -17.14
CA VAL A 339 -1.69 -1.08 -17.66
C VAL A 339 -1.42 0.41 -17.43
N THR A 340 -0.27 0.73 -16.84
CA THR A 340 0.14 2.09 -16.45
C THR A 340 0.94 2.81 -17.54
N ARG A 341 1.23 4.10 -17.29
CA ARG A 341 2.14 4.89 -18.13
C ARG A 341 3.54 4.27 -18.25
N LEU A 342 4.03 3.56 -17.23
CA LEU A 342 5.34 2.90 -17.25
C LEU A 342 5.32 1.69 -18.20
N GLY A 343 4.29 0.84 -18.11
CA GLY A 343 4.05 -0.25 -19.05
C GLY A 343 4.10 0.22 -20.52
N LEU A 344 3.36 1.29 -20.83
CA LEU A 344 3.33 1.89 -22.16
C LEU A 344 4.68 2.48 -22.62
N GLN A 345 5.50 3.00 -21.69
CA GLN A 345 6.83 3.53 -22.04
C GLN A 345 7.80 2.41 -22.39
N VAL A 346 7.83 1.31 -21.63
CA VAL A 346 8.65 0.12 -21.95
C VAL A 346 8.22 -0.46 -23.30
N LEU A 347 6.91 -0.58 -23.55
CA LEU A 347 6.41 -1.10 -24.83
C LEU A 347 6.84 -0.26 -26.04
N ARG A 348 6.82 1.07 -25.92
CA ARG A 348 7.29 1.99 -26.98
C ARG A 348 8.81 1.97 -27.19
N TYR A 349 9.57 1.36 -26.29
CA TYR A 349 11.02 1.19 -26.41
C TYR A 349 11.40 -0.18 -26.98
N VAL A 350 10.68 -1.23 -26.58
CA VAL A 350 10.98 -2.63 -26.96
C VAL A 350 10.25 -3.06 -28.25
N LEU A 351 9.12 -2.45 -28.60
CA LEU A 351 8.38 -2.78 -29.82
C LEU A 351 8.86 -1.98 -31.06
N PRO A 352 8.78 -2.58 -32.26
CA PRO A 352 9.05 -1.94 -33.53
C PRO A 352 8.28 -0.63 -33.70
N SER A 353 8.90 0.35 -34.35
CA SER A 353 8.32 1.68 -34.59
C SER A 353 7.04 1.68 -35.45
N ASN A 354 6.74 0.56 -36.13
CA ASN A 354 5.51 0.33 -36.87
C ASN A 354 4.42 -0.44 -36.08
N THR A 355 4.64 -0.80 -34.82
CA THR A 355 3.64 -1.48 -33.98
C THR A 355 2.58 -0.50 -33.46
N SER A 356 1.32 -0.71 -33.85
CA SER A 356 0.19 0.10 -33.39
C SER A 356 -0.23 -0.27 -31.96
N ILE A 357 0.10 0.59 -30.99
CA ILE A 357 -0.30 0.42 -29.57
C ILE A 357 -1.50 1.31 -29.26
N THR A 358 -2.63 0.71 -28.87
CA THR A 358 -3.86 1.43 -28.47
C THR A 358 -4.11 1.26 -26.97
N HIS A 359 -4.37 2.35 -26.25
CA HIS A 359 -4.64 2.36 -24.80
C HIS A 359 -5.52 3.57 -24.42
N ASP A 360 -6.30 3.46 -23.34
CA ASP A 360 -7.19 4.54 -22.87
C ASP A 360 -6.45 5.54 -21.99
N SER A 361 -5.98 6.63 -22.59
CA SER A 361 -5.22 7.70 -21.92
C SER A 361 -5.96 8.46 -20.79
N HIS A 362 -7.24 8.14 -20.53
CA HIS A 362 -8.12 8.84 -19.59
C HIS A 362 -8.23 8.20 -18.19
N LEU A 363 -7.51 7.10 -17.92
CA LEU A 363 -7.50 6.43 -16.60
C LEU A 363 -6.30 6.83 -15.71
N LEU A 364 -5.72 8.02 -15.93
CA LEU A 364 -4.49 8.50 -15.29
C LEU A 364 -4.62 9.94 -14.73
N SER A 365 -5.85 10.36 -14.38
CA SER A 365 -6.17 11.64 -13.73
C SER A 365 -6.62 11.43 -12.28
#